data_AF-A0A8W8J2U7-F1
#
_entry.id   AF-A0A8W8J2U7-F1
#
_cell.length_a   1.000
_cell.length_b   1.000
_cell.length_c   1.000
_cell.angle_alpha   90.00
_cell.angle_beta   90.00
_cell.angle_gamma   90.00
#
_symmetry.space_group_name_H-M   'P 1'
#
loop_
_entity.id
_entity.type
_entity.pdbx_description
1 polymer ?
#
loop_
_entity_poly.entity_id
_entity_poly.type
_entity_poly.pdbx_seq_one_letter_code
_entity_poly.pdbx_strand_id
1 'polypeptide(L)'
;FLSFIALAVMFGLFAGAIFSMTPSIVVDFVGIENFRTAFGIIILGQGITMGTGAPLLGYLRDVYLSYMPSFYFMGACLILSGLTLLMEPCVRKRQDKMENVARPSEEVALSA
;
A
#
# COMPACT_ATOMS: atom_id res chain seq x y z
N PHE A 1 15.15 -6.38 -26.35
CA PHE A 1 14.89 -7.70 -25.73
C PHE A 1 15.34 -7.78 -24.27
N LEU A 2 16.61 -7.54 -23.94
CA LEU A 2 17.10 -7.58 -22.54
C LEU A 2 16.33 -6.67 -21.58
N SER A 3 15.96 -5.46 -21.99
CA SER A 3 15.18 -4.53 -21.15
C SER A 3 13.80 -5.09 -20.77
N PHE A 4 13.13 -5.79 -21.69
CA PHE A 4 11.84 -6.42 -21.40
C PHE A 4 11.99 -7.60 -20.43
N ILE A 5 13.05 -8.38 -20.56
CA ILE A 5 13.35 -9.49 -19.64
C ILE A 5 13.65 -8.95 -18.24
N ALA A 6 14.50 -7.94 -18.13
CA ALA A 6 14.84 -7.32 -16.85
C ALA A 6 13.60 -6.73 -16.16
N LEU A 7 12.74 -6.04 -16.91
CA LEU A 7 11.48 -5.51 -16.40
C LEU A 7 10.52 -6.62 -15.97
N ALA A 8 10.39 -7.69 -16.74
CA ALA A 8 9.53 -8.82 -16.39
C ALA A 8 9.99 -9.52 -15.10
N VAL A 9 11.30 -9.75 -14.95
CA VAL A 9 11.88 -10.34 -13.73
C VAL A 9 11.64 -9.44 -12.53
N MET A 10 11.92 -8.14 -12.64
CA MET A 10 11.67 -7.19 -11.56
C MET A 10 10.18 -7.13 -11.22
N PHE A 11 9.30 -7.00 -12.21
CA PHE A 11 7.86 -6.95 -11.99
C PHE A 11 7.35 -8.21 -11.28
N GLY A 12 7.77 -9.41 -11.71
CA GLY A 12 7.40 -10.66 -11.04
C GLY A 12 7.89 -10.75 -9.60
N LEU A 13 9.14 -10.32 -9.36
CA LEU A 13 9.72 -10.30 -8.01
C LEU A 13 8.96 -9.36 -7.07
N PHE A 14 8.71 -8.11 -7.51
CA PHE A 14 8.00 -7.12 -6.71
C PHE A 14 6.52 -7.49 -6.50
N ALA A 15 5.83 -7.96 -7.55
CA ALA A 15 4.46 -8.42 -7.42
C ALA A 15 4.34 -9.58 -6.42
N GLY A 16 5.24 -10.58 -6.52
CA GLY A 16 5.27 -11.70 -5.58
C GLY A 16 5.54 -11.26 -4.13
N ALA A 17 6.47 -10.31 -3.93
CA ALA A 17 6.75 -9.75 -2.61
C ALA A 17 5.51 -9.06 -2.01
N ILE A 18 4.80 -8.23 -2.79
CA ILE A 18 3.59 -7.56 -2.33
C ILE A 18 2.50 -8.57 -1.94
N PHE A 19 2.27 -9.61 -2.76
CA PHE A 19 1.29 -10.64 -2.44
C PHE A 19 1.64 -11.42 -1.17
N SER A 20 2.93 -11.66 -0.90
CA SER A 20 3.38 -12.33 0.32
C SER A 20 3.30 -11.42 1.56
N MET A 21 3.56 -10.12 1.43
CA MET A 21 3.56 -9.17 2.53
C MET A 21 2.14 -8.75 2.95
N THR A 22 1.22 -8.62 1.99
CA THR A 22 -0.15 -8.17 2.23
C THR A 22 -0.85 -8.92 3.38
N PRO A 23 -0.91 -10.27 3.39
CA PRO A 23 -1.58 -10.97 4.48
C PRO A 23 -0.88 -10.79 5.83
N SER A 24 0.46 -10.76 5.88
CA SER A 24 1.23 -10.49 7.10
C SER A 24 0.87 -9.14 7.70
N ILE A 25 0.91 -8.09 6.88
CA ILE A 25 0.63 -6.72 7.30
C ILE A 25 -0.80 -6.60 7.83
N VAL A 26 -1.78 -7.19 7.13
CA VAL A 26 -3.18 -7.11 7.54
C VAL A 26 -3.42 -7.84 8.87
N VAL A 27 -2.76 -8.99 9.09
CA VAL A 27 -2.81 -9.68 10.39
C VAL A 27 -2.22 -8.80 11.50
N ASP A 28 -1.11 -8.12 11.24
CA ASP A 28 -0.45 -7.26 12.24
C ASP A 28 -1.31 -6.05 12.64
N PHE A 29 -2.11 -5.49 11.71
CA PHE A 29 -2.98 -4.35 11.99
C PHE A 29 -4.33 -4.69 12.60
N VAL A 30 -4.95 -5.80 12.17
CA VAL A 30 -6.35 -6.14 12.51
C VAL A 30 -6.45 -7.31 13.52
N GLY A 31 -5.37 -8.06 13.70
CA GLY A 31 -5.34 -9.28 14.50
C GLY A 31 -5.90 -10.50 13.76
N ILE A 32 -5.49 -11.69 14.20
CA ILE A 32 -5.83 -12.97 13.55
C ILE A 32 -7.34 -13.24 13.56
N GLU A 33 -8.06 -12.76 14.57
CA GLU A 33 -9.50 -13.01 14.75
C GLU A 33 -10.35 -12.41 13.62
N ASN A 34 -10.01 -11.20 13.18
CA ASN A 34 -10.76 -10.45 12.17
C ASN A 34 -10.08 -10.44 10.78
N PHE A 35 -8.96 -11.16 10.61
CA PHE A 35 -8.18 -11.20 9.37
C PHE A 35 -9.03 -11.55 8.15
N ARG A 36 -9.88 -12.59 8.24
CA ARG A 36 -10.71 -13.05 7.12
C ARG A 36 -11.68 -11.97 6.63
N THR A 37 -12.32 -11.25 7.56
CA THR A 37 -13.27 -10.17 7.22
C THR A 37 -12.55 -8.98 6.59
N ALA A 38 -11.42 -8.55 7.18
CA ALA A 38 -10.63 -7.45 6.64
C ALA A 38 -10.02 -7.77 5.28
N PHE A 39 -9.43 -8.95 5.12
CA PHE A 39 -8.84 -9.40 3.87
C PHE A 39 -9.90 -9.53 2.76
N GLY A 40 -11.11 -9.97 3.10
CA GLY A 40 -12.26 -9.96 2.20
C GLY A 40 -12.59 -8.56 1.67
N ILE A 41 -12.65 -7.55 2.55
CA ILE A 41 -12.91 -6.15 2.15
C ILE A 41 -11.78 -5.61 1.25
N ILE A 42 -10.52 -5.93 1.54
CA ILE A 42 -9.37 -5.53 0.71
C ILE A 42 -9.49 -6.11 -0.70
N ILE A 43 -9.80 -7.40 -0.82
CA ILE A 43 -9.99 -8.06 -2.13
C ILE A 43 -11.17 -7.45 -2.89
N LEU A 44 -12.28 -7.14 -2.23
CA LEU A 44 -13.41 -6.47 -2.87
C LEU A 44 -12.99 -5.12 -3.47
N GLY A 45 -12.20 -4.33 -2.74
CA GLY A 45 -11.62 -3.08 -3.24
C GLY A 45 -10.69 -3.28 -4.43
N GLN A 46 -9.84 -4.32 -4.40
CA GLN A 46 -9.00 -4.68 -5.55
C GLN A 46 -9.85 -5.10 -6.76
N GLY A 47 -10.94 -5.84 -6.56
CA GLY A 47 -11.87 -6.21 -7.62
C GLY A 47 -12.48 -4.98 -8.31
N ILE A 48 -12.92 -3.98 -7.54
CA ILE A 48 -13.41 -2.70 -8.08
C ILE A 48 -12.29 -1.98 -8.85
N THR A 49 -11.07 -1.99 -8.32
CA THR A 49 -9.90 -1.35 -8.96
C THR A 49 -9.54 -2.03 -10.28
N MET A 50 -9.53 -3.36 -10.35
CA MET A 50 -9.31 -4.09 -11.60
C MET A 50 -10.44 -3.87 -12.59
N GLY A 51 -11.69 -3.81 -12.11
CA GLY A 51 -12.86 -3.53 -12.92
C GLY A 51 -12.85 -2.11 -13.49
N THR A 52 -12.42 -1.10 -12.72
CA THR A 52 -12.30 0.30 -13.15
C THR A 52 -11.01 0.58 -13.90
N GLY A 53 -9.97 -0.23 -13.72
CA GLY A 53 -8.70 -0.09 -14.41
C GLY A 53 -8.82 -0.27 -15.92
N ALA A 54 -9.61 -1.24 -16.39
CA ALA A 54 -9.84 -1.46 -17.82
C ALA A 54 -10.53 -0.28 -18.54
N PRO A 55 -11.68 0.26 -18.06
CA PRO A 55 -12.31 1.43 -18.68
C PRO A 55 -11.50 2.71 -18.48
N LEU A 56 -10.81 2.88 -17.34
CA LEU A 56 -9.93 4.03 -17.13
C LEU A 56 -8.78 4.03 -18.14
N LEU A 57 -8.15 2.87 -18.37
CA LEU A 57 -7.06 2.75 -19.34
C LEU A 57 -7.56 2.92 -20.79
N GLY A 58 -8.77 2.44 -21.09
CA GLY A 58 -9.44 2.69 -22.37
C GLY A 58 -9.73 4.18 -22.60
N TYR A 59 -10.27 4.86 -21.59
CA TYR A 59 -10.55 6.29 -21.65
C TYR A 59 -9.26 7.12 -21.79
N LEU A 60 -8.21 6.80 -21.04
CA LEU A 60 -6.92 7.48 -21.16
C LEU A 60 -6.29 7.28 -22.56
N ARG A 61 -6.49 6.11 -23.17
CA ARG A 61 -6.07 5.83 -24.55
C ARG A 61 -6.85 6.69 -25.55
N ASP A 62 -8.16 6.81 -25.35
CA ASP A 62 -9.05 7.53 -26.26
C ASP A 62 -8.83 9.05 -26.21
N VAL A 63 -8.47 9.62 -25.05
CA VAL A 63 -8.23 11.07 -24.89
C VAL A 63 -6.89 11.52 -25.50
N TYR A 64 -5.82 10.76 -25.30
CA TYR A 64 -4.47 11.22 -25.65
C TYR A 64 -3.89 10.59 -26.93
N LEU A 65 -4.52 9.54 -27.48
CA LEU A 65 -4.07 8.81 -28.68
C LEU A 65 -2.61 8.29 -28.59
N SER A 66 -2.00 8.35 -27.40
CA SER A 66 -0.61 8.03 -27.09
C SER A 66 -0.53 7.52 -25.65
N TYR A 67 0.27 6.47 -25.43
CA TYR A 67 0.40 5.80 -24.12
C TYR A 67 1.34 6.50 -23.15
N MET A 68 2.12 7.48 -23.61
CA MET A 68 3.13 8.18 -22.80
C MET A 68 2.57 8.83 -21.52
N PRO A 69 1.45 9.58 -21.54
CA PRO A 69 0.89 10.19 -20.32
C PRO A 69 0.38 9.17 -19.30
N SER A 70 -0.19 8.05 -19.75
CA SER A 70 -0.64 6.96 -18.86
C SER A 70 0.53 6.32 -18.11
N PHE A 71 1.69 6.17 -18.77
CA PHE A 71 2.91 5.69 -18.14
C PHE A 71 3.45 6.66 -17.09
N TYR A 72 3.44 7.97 -17.37
CA TYR A 72 3.83 8.98 -16.37
C TYR A 72 2.90 8.98 -15.16
N PHE A 73 1.59 8.85 -15.37
CA PHE A 73 0.62 8.79 -14.29
C PHE A 73 0.83 7.55 -13.40
N MET A 74 0.97 6.36 -14.00
CA MET A 74 1.28 5.13 -13.26
C MET A 74 2.62 5.23 -12.52
N GLY A 75 3.65 5.83 -13.13
CA GLY A 75 4.93 6.06 -12.49
C GLY A 75 4.83 7.02 -11.30
N ALA A 76 4.08 8.12 -11.42
CA ALA A 76 3.86 9.07 -10.33
C ALA A 76 3.12 8.43 -9.15
N CYS A 77 2.07 7.64 -9.42
CA CYS A 77 1.36 6.88 -8.40
C CYS A 77 2.28 5.87 -7.70
N LEU A 78 3.20 5.23 -8.44
CA LEU A 78 4.17 4.31 -7.87
C LEU A 78 5.17 5.03 -6.94
N ILE A 79 5.68 6.20 -7.35
CA ILE A 79 6.56 7.02 -6.51
C ILE A 79 5.83 7.47 -5.24
N LEU A 80 4.57 7.90 -5.35
CA LEU A 80 3.72 8.27 -4.20
C LEU A 80 3.51 7.08 -3.24
N SER A 81 3.29 5.88 -3.78
CA SER A 81 3.17 4.66 -2.98
C SER A 81 4.48 4.35 -2.24
N GLY A 82 5.62 4.41 -2.94
CA GLY A 82 6.94 4.23 -2.34
C GLY A 82 7.25 5.28 -1.25
N LEU A 83 6.82 6.53 -1.45
CA LEU A 83 6.98 7.59 -0.46
C LEU A 83 6.16 7.33 0.80
N THR A 84 4.94 6.79 0.65
CA THR A 84 4.10 6.35 1.78
C THR A 84 4.81 5.25 2.57
N LEU A 85 5.46 4.30 1.90
CA LEU A 85 6.24 3.23 2.54
C LEU A 85 7.44 3.77 3.33
N LEU A 86 8.12 4.80 2.82
CA LEU A 86 9.19 5.49 3.56
C LEU A 86 8.65 6.27 4.76
N MET A 87 7.37 6.65 4.72
CA MET A 87 6.71 7.36 5.80
C MET A 87 6.30 6.44 6.96
N GLU A 88 6.04 5.15 6.71
CA GLU A 88 5.70 4.16 7.74
C GLU A 88 6.69 4.09 8.92
N PRO A 89 8.03 3.97 8.74
CA PRO A 89 8.98 4.01 9.86
C PRO A 89 9.04 5.39 10.56
N CYS A 90 8.75 6.47 9.83
CA CYS A 90 8.69 7.82 10.38
C CYS A 90 7.46 8.00 11.27
N VAL A 91 6.32 7.46 10.86
CA VAL A 91 5.07 7.48 11.62
C VAL A 91 5.15 6.56 12.83
N ARG A 92 5.74 5.36 12.70
CA ARG A 92 5.96 4.44 13.83
C ARG A 92 6.79 5.09 14.93
N LYS A 93 7.88 5.80 14.58
CA LYS A 93 8.68 6.59 15.54
C LYS A 93 7.89 7.71 16.21
N ARG A 94 6.87 8.29 15.55
CA ARG A 94 6.01 9.33 16.14
C ARG A 94 4.92 8.75 17.04
N GLN A 95 4.38 7.58 16.70
CA GLN A 95 3.40 6.87 17.55
C GLN A 95 4.04 6.40 18.85
N ASP A 96 5.26 5.85 18.79
CA ASP A 96 6.04 5.45 19.96
C ASP A 96 6.35 6.65 20.90
N LYS A 97 6.52 7.83 20.31
CA LYS A 97 6.73 9.08 21.04
C LYS A 97 5.44 9.64 21.65
N MET A 98 4.28 9.46 21.03
CA MET A 98 2.99 9.88 21.60
C MET A 98 2.52 8.93 22.70
N GLU A 99 2.76 7.64 22.57
CA GLU A 99 2.44 6.64 23.58
C GLU A 99 3.27 6.82 24.86
N ASN A 100 4.57 7.11 24.74
CA ASN A 100 5.43 7.42 25.90
C ASN A 100 5.12 8.78 26.57
N VAL A 101 4.42 9.70 25.88
CA VAL A 101 4.00 10.99 26.46
C VAL A 101 2.65 10.89 27.18
N ALA A 102 1.83 9.86 26.90
CA ALA A 102 0.56 9.63 27.59
C ALA A 102 0.71 8.86 28.92
N ARG A 103 1.77 8.06 29.09
CA ARG A 103 2.04 7.25 30.30
C ARG A 103 2.62 7.96 31.54
N PRO A 104 3.23 9.17 31.50
CA PRO A 104 3.76 9.80 32.73
C PRO A 104 2.67 10.28 33.71
N SER A 105 1.44 10.54 33.23
CA SER A 105 0.36 11.11 34.04
C SER A 105 -0.54 10.07 34.71
N GLU A 106 -0.59 8.82 34.21
CA GLU A 106 -1.44 7.76 34.79
C GLU A 106 -0.76 7.06 35.99
N GLU A 107 0.57 6.95 36.00
CA GLU A 107 1.32 6.33 37.11
C GLU A 107 1.37 7.22 38.38
N VAL A 108 1.26 8.54 38.20
CA VAL A 108 1.21 9.52 39.31
C VAL A 108 -0.21 9.64 39.91
N ALA A 109 -1.27 9.35 39.15
CA ALA A 109 -2.65 9.39 39.64
C ALA A 109 -3.08 8.12 40.40
N LEU A 110 -2.39 6.99 40.19
CA LEU A 110 -2.64 5.73 40.92
C LEU A 110 -1.85 5.61 42.24
N SER A 111 -0.93 6.56 42.49
CA SER A 111 -0.06 6.60 43.67
C SER A 111 -0.32 7.81 44.61
N ALA A 112 -1.37 8.60 44.34
CA ALA A 112 -1.87 9.71 45.17
C ALA A 112 -3.28 9.42 45.69
#